data_AF-A0A0K2ZW59-F1
#
_entry.id   AF-A0A0K2ZW59-F1
#
_cell.length_a   1.000
_cell.length_b   1.000
_cell.length_c   1.000
_cell.angle_alpha   90.00
_cell.angle_beta   90.00
_cell.angle_gamma   90.00
#
_symmetry.space_group_name_H-M   'P 1'
#
loop_
_entity.id
_entity.type
_entity.pdbx_description
1 polymer ?
#
loop_
_entity_poly.entity_id
_entity_poly.type
_entity_poly.pdbx_seq_one_letter_code
_entity_poly.pdbx_strand_id
1 'polypeptide(L)'
;MRGACCWNATRTDSARRLDAWLRTDPTGSGSRASVLLGDFNAYAMEDPLRLLRDAGWRDALAQAQVEQPYSFIYRGLSGRLDHALLSPALAPQLRGAAEWHVNADMPDADGYRDRNLPGPWRSSDHDPLLLGFEL
;
A
#
# COMPACT_ATOMS: atom_id res chain seq x y z
N MET A 1 15.62 -2.44 -9.27
CA MET A 1 15.10 -3.08 -10.51
C MET A 1 13.79 -2.40 -10.87
N ARG A 2 13.47 -2.18 -12.15
CA ARG A 2 12.11 -1.77 -12.55
C ARG A 2 11.27 -3.05 -12.58
N GLY A 3 10.48 -3.32 -11.54
CA GLY A 3 9.61 -4.50 -11.41
C GLY A 3 8.36 -4.44 -12.32
N ALA A 4 8.32 -3.43 -13.18
CA ALA A 4 7.15 -3.00 -13.91
C ALA A 4 6.77 -3.93 -15.09
N CYS A 5 7.75 -4.58 -15.73
CA CYS A 5 7.61 -5.53 -16.86
C CYS A 5 6.40 -5.24 -17.78
N CYS A 6 5.68 -6.26 -18.26
CA CYS A 6 4.54 -6.10 -19.18
C CYS A 6 3.26 -5.56 -18.51
N TRP A 7 3.23 -5.46 -17.18
CA TRP A 7 2.01 -5.11 -16.42
C TRP A 7 1.95 -3.64 -16.00
N ASN A 8 3.05 -2.89 -16.16
CA ASN A 8 3.13 -1.48 -15.79
C ASN A 8 2.03 -0.64 -16.44
N ALA A 9 1.77 -0.83 -17.74
CA ALA A 9 0.74 -0.09 -18.46
C ALA A 9 -0.65 -0.37 -17.88
N THR A 10 -0.98 -1.63 -17.63
CA THR A 10 -2.26 -2.04 -17.02
C THR A 10 -2.40 -1.46 -15.61
N ARG A 11 -1.38 -1.57 -14.76
CA ARG A 11 -1.41 -1.02 -13.39
C ARG A 11 -1.55 0.50 -13.40
N THR A 12 -0.89 1.18 -14.33
CA THR A 12 -1.00 2.64 -14.51
C THR A 12 -2.39 3.05 -14.97
N ASP A 13 -3.01 2.30 -15.90
CA ASP A 13 -4.39 2.56 -16.33
C ASP A 13 -5.39 2.32 -15.18
N SER A 14 -5.21 1.26 -14.39
CA SER A 14 -6.00 1.00 -13.19
C SER A 14 -5.90 2.15 -12.18
N ALA A 15 -4.69 2.63 -11.89
CA ALA A 15 -4.46 3.76 -10.99
C ALA A 15 -5.16 5.04 -11.49
N ARG A 16 -5.09 5.32 -12.80
CA ARG A 16 -5.78 6.46 -13.43
C ARG A 16 -7.30 6.35 -13.28
N ARG A 17 -7.87 5.17 -13.53
CA ARG A 17 -9.31 4.93 -13.40
C ARG A 17 -9.79 5.07 -11.97
N LEU A 18 -9.01 4.57 -11.01
CA LEU A 18 -9.30 4.67 -9.59
C LEU A 18 -9.33 6.13 -9.11
N ASP A 19 -8.33 6.93 -9.48
CA ASP A 19 -8.30 8.37 -9.22
C ASP A 19 -9.49 9.11 -9.86
N ALA A 20 -9.80 8.81 -11.13
CA ALA A 20 -10.94 9.40 -11.81
C ALA A 20 -12.29 9.05 -11.16
N TRP A 21 -12.46 7.80 -10.72
CA TRP A 21 -13.67 7.33 -10.05
C TRP A 21 -13.86 8.01 -8.68
N LEU A 22 -12.79 8.16 -7.88
CA LEU A 22 -12.90 8.83 -6.58
C LEU A 22 -13.26 10.32 -6.68
N ARG A 23 -12.89 11.00 -7.78
CA ARG A 23 -13.30 12.39 -8.03
C ARG A 23 -14.80 12.56 -8.23
N THR A 24 -15.56 11.50 -8.51
CA THR A 24 -17.01 11.58 -8.70
C THR A 24 -17.79 11.44 -7.39
N ASP A 25 -17.12 11.38 -6.23
CA ASP A 25 -17.72 11.03 -4.93
C ASP A 25 -18.58 9.75 -5.01
N PRO A 26 -17.96 8.61 -5.33
CA PRO A 26 -18.70 7.40 -5.70
C PRO A 26 -19.48 6.77 -4.54
N THR A 27 -19.19 7.18 -3.31
CA THR A 27 -19.91 6.76 -2.10
C THR A 27 -20.98 7.77 -1.67
N GLY A 28 -21.08 8.94 -2.32
CA GLY A 28 -21.99 10.02 -1.95
C GLY A 28 -21.71 10.60 -0.56
N SER A 29 -20.47 10.52 -0.10
CA SER A 29 -20.10 10.89 1.27
C SER A 29 -19.95 12.40 1.45
N GLY A 30 -19.70 13.16 0.38
CA GLY A 30 -19.28 14.56 0.43
C GLY A 30 -17.92 14.81 1.11
N SER A 31 -17.24 13.76 1.57
CA SER A 31 -15.96 13.87 2.25
C SER A 31 -14.82 14.15 1.27
N ARG A 32 -13.90 15.04 1.67
CA ARG A 32 -12.62 15.21 0.96
C ARG A 32 -11.51 14.35 1.55
N ALA A 33 -11.76 13.73 2.71
CA ALA A 33 -10.83 12.85 3.40
C ALA A 33 -11.00 11.43 2.86
N SER A 34 -10.02 10.96 2.10
CA SER A 34 -10.03 9.64 1.47
C SER A 34 -8.65 9.02 1.54
N VAL A 35 -8.61 7.69 1.57
CA VAL A 35 -7.39 6.90 1.51
C VAL A 35 -7.52 5.85 0.41
N LEU A 36 -6.49 5.72 -0.41
CA LEU A 36 -6.24 4.58 -1.27
C LEU A 36 -5.35 3.61 -0.51
N LEU A 37 -5.83 2.40 -0.23
CA LEU A 37 -5.13 1.42 0.61
C LEU A 37 -5.17 0.04 -0.04
N GLY A 38 -4.01 -0.62 -0.09
CA GLY A 38 -3.89 -2.03 -0.45
C GLY A 38 -2.69 -2.32 -1.35
N ASP A 39 -2.70 -3.52 -1.92
CA ASP A 39 -1.67 -4.00 -2.85
C ASP A 39 -1.86 -3.38 -4.26
N PHE A 40 -0.96 -2.48 -4.64
CA PHE A 40 -0.92 -1.92 -6.00
C PHE A 40 -0.10 -2.78 -6.96
N ASN A 41 0.56 -3.80 -6.41
CA ASN A 41 1.43 -4.71 -7.11
C ASN A 41 2.54 -3.97 -7.87
N ALA A 42 2.96 -2.82 -7.35
CA ALA A 42 3.91 -1.92 -7.97
C ALA A 42 4.79 -1.27 -6.90
N TYR A 43 6.07 -1.10 -7.19
CA TYR A 43 6.98 -0.44 -6.26
C TYR A 43 6.69 1.07 -6.18
N ALA A 44 7.05 1.70 -5.06
CA ALA A 44 6.79 3.12 -4.76
C ALA A 44 7.20 4.11 -5.88
N MET A 45 8.25 3.74 -6.62
CA MET A 45 8.83 4.54 -7.70
C MET A 45 8.39 4.07 -9.09
N GLU A 46 7.36 3.25 -9.22
CA GLU A 46 6.79 2.86 -10.53
C GLU A 46 5.68 3.82 -10.98
N ASP A 47 5.32 3.73 -12.26
CA ASP A 47 4.38 4.64 -12.92
C ASP A 47 2.99 4.76 -12.25
N PRO A 48 2.33 3.68 -11.78
CA PRO A 48 1.04 3.84 -11.12
C PRO A 48 1.12 4.70 -9.85
N LEU A 49 2.17 4.52 -9.04
CA LEU A 49 2.36 5.29 -7.80
C LEU A 49 2.85 6.71 -8.09
N ARG A 50 3.67 6.91 -9.13
CA ARG A 50 4.02 8.26 -9.63
C ARG A 50 2.77 9.02 -10.06
N LEU A 51 1.92 8.40 -10.88
CA LEU A 51 0.68 9.01 -11.37
C LEU A 51 -0.22 9.49 -10.22
N LEU A 52 -0.41 8.65 -9.20
CA LEU A 52 -1.25 9.02 -8.05
C LEU A 52 -0.61 10.15 -7.23
N ARG A 53 0.71 10.15 -7.04
CA ARG A 53 1.41 11.26 -6.37
C ARG A 53 1.31 12.56 -7.14
N ASP A 54 1.44 12.51 -8.48
CA ASP A 54 1.29 13.66 -9.36
C ASP A 54 -0.16 14.19 -9.36
N ALA A 55 -1.14 13.31 -9.14
CA ALA A 55 -2.55 13.66 -8.92
C ALA A 55 -2.83 14.26 -7.52
N GLY A 56 -1.82 14.35 -6.64
CA GLY A 56 -1.90 15.03 -5.35
C GLY A 56 -2.01 14.10 -4.14
N TRP A 57 -2.05 12.78 -4.34
CA TRP A 57 -2.09 11.81 -3.24
C TRP A 57 -0.76 11.76 -2.48
N ARG A 58 -0.80 11.58 -1.15
CA ARG A 58 0.36 11.59 -0.26
C ARG A 58 0.64 10.20 0.30
N ASP A 59 1.85 9.70 0.11
CA ASP A 59 2.27 8.41 0.68
C ASP A 59 2.35 8.50 2.21
N ALA A 60 1.57 7.68 2.90
CA ALA A 60 1.46 7.70 4.35
C ALA A 60 2.76 7.26 5.04
N LEU A 61 3.46 6.26 4.50
CA LEU A 61 4.73 5.77 5.08
C LEU A 61 5.83 6.81 4.89
N ALA A 62 5.87 7.48 3.73
CA ALA A 62 6.78 8.60 3.51
C ALA A 62 6.47 9.78 4.44
N GLN A 63 5.18 10.08 4.65
CA GLN A 63 4.75 11.16 5.53
C GLN A 63 5.03 10.86 7.01
N ALA A 64 4.90 9.60 7.43
CA ALA A 64 5.29 9.13 8.76
C ALA A 64 6.80 8.91 8.92
N GLN A 65 7.59 9.23 7.89
CA GLN A 65 9.06 9.09 7.88
C GLN A 65 9.55 7.67 8.17
N VAL A 66 8.79 6.65 7.73
CA VAL A 66 9.21 5.25 7.84
C VAL A 66 10.38 5.01 6.90
N GLU A 67 11.51 4.57 7.46
CA GLU A 67 12.70 4.26 6.69
C GLU A 67 12.61 2.85 6.08
N GLN A 68 12.92 2.75 4.79
CA GLN A 68 12.99 1.47 4.05
C GLN A 68 11.77 0.53 4.25
N PRO A 69 10.53 1.02 4.11
CA PRO A 69 9.35 0.18 4.26
C PRO A 69 9.30 -0.94 3.21
N TYR A 70 8.84 -2.11 3.63
CA TYR A 70 8.59 -3.28 2.82
C TYR A 70 7.39 -4.05 3.36
N SER A 71 6.59 -4.59 2.44
CA SER A 71 5.39 -5.35 2.76
C SER A 71 5.52 -6.82 2.36
N PHE A 72 6.57 -7.19 1.63
CA PHE A 72 6.73 -8.51 1.02
C PHE A 72 8.21 -8.87 0.79
N ILE A 73 8.52 -10.17 0.83
CA ILE A 73 9.84 -10.72 0.47
C ILE A 73 9.70 -11.68 -0.71
N TYR A 74 10.48 -11.43 -1.78
CA TYR A 74 10.59 -12.33 -2.92
C TYR A 74 12.03 -12.80 -3.10
N ARG A 75 12.26 -14.11 -2.95
CA ARG A 75 13.59 -14.72 -3.16
C ARG A 75 14.70 -14.01 -2.36
N GLY A 76 14.40 -13.63 -1.12
CA GLY A 76 15.34 -12.94 -0.22
C GLY A 76 15.50 -11.44 -0.48
N LEU A 77 14.69 -10.84 -1.36
CA LEU A 77 14.66 -9.40 -1.60
C LEU A 77 13.40 -8.80 -1.01
N SER A 78 13.54 -7.79 -0.14
CA SER A 78 12.43 -7.03 0.40
C SER A 78 11.88 -6.03 -0.61
N GLY A 79 10.56 -5.88 -0.63
CA GLY A 79 9.85 -4.99 -1.54
C GLY A 79 8.56 -4.47 -0.94
N ARG A 80 8.11 -3.31 -1.43
CA ARG A 80 6.86 -2.68 -1.00
C ARG A 80 5.88 -2.62 -2.15
N LEU A 81 4.84 -3.44 -2.06
CA LEU A 81 3.75 -3.52 -3.03
C LEU A 81 2.45 -2.94 -2.46
N ASP A 82 2.31 -2.94 -1.14
CA ASP A 82 1.20 -2.36 -0.41
C ASP A 82 1.48 -0.89 -0.12
N HIS A 83 0.50 -0.04 -0.39
CA HIS A 83 0.62 1.40 -0.17
C HIS A 83 -0.64 1.96 0.47
N ALA A 84 -0.44 3.01 1.25
CA ALA A 84 -1.48 3.90 1.72
C ALA A 84 -1.22 5.30 1.15
N LEU A 85 -2.12 5.77 0.30
CA LEU A 85 -2.06 7.11 -0.30
C LEU A 85 -3.22 7.94 0.21
N LEU A 86 -2.92 9.05 0.87
CA LEU A 86 -3.86 9.93 1.55
C LEU A 86 -4.25 11.09 0.64
N SER A 87 -5.53 11.46 0.64
CA SER A 87 -5.95 12.70 0.00
C SER A 87 -5.29 13.90 0.72
N PRO A 88 -5.14 15.06 0.05
CA PRO A 88 -4.61 16.27 0.69
C PRO A 88 -5.34 16.69 1.96
N ALA A 89 -6.63 16.38 2.08
CA ALA A 89 -7.43 16.71 3.26
C ALA A 89 -7.24 15.69 4.42
N LEU A 90 -6.92 14.43 4.11
CA LEU A 90 -6.66 13.41 5.14
C LEU A 90 -5.21 13.39 5.59
N ALA A 91 -4.27 13.73 4.70
CA ALA A 91 -2.83 13.72 5.00
C ALA A 91 -2.48 14.43 6.32
N PRO A 92 -2.93 15.66 6.62
CA PRO A 92 -2.58 16.34 7.88
C PRO A 92 -3.05 15.63 9.15
N GLN A 93 -4.03 14.72 9.04
CA GLN A 93 -4.60 13.97 10.16
C GLN A 93 -3.81 12.71 10.51
N LEU A 94 -2.81 12.35 9.70
CA LEU A 94 -1.98 11.17 9.96
C LEU A 94 -1.14 11.38 11.23
N ARG A 95 -1.25 10.44 12.17
CA ARG A 95 -0.44 10.37 13.40
C ARG A 95 0.65 9.31 13.37
N GLY A 96 0.49 8.30 12.52
CA GLY A 96 1.52 7.29 12.31
C GLY A 96 1.12 6.31 11.22
N ALA A 97 2.13 5.68 10.62
CA ALA A 97 1.98 4.57 9.71
C ALA A 97 3.08 3.53 10.00
N ALA A 98 2.75 2.25 9.90
CA ALA A 98 3.71 1.16 10.10
C ALA A 98 3.32 -0.07 9.29
N GLU A 99 4.31 -0.85 8.87
CA GLU A 99 4.11 -2.23 8.43
C GLU A 99 4.31 -3.14 9.65
N TRP A 100 3.33 -3.99 9.94
CA TRP A 100 3.41 -4.90 11.08
C TRP A 100 4.02 -6.23 10.63
N HIS A 101 5.32 -6.38 10.85
CA HIS A 101 6.10 -7.55 10.42
C HIS A 101 5.74 -8.83 11.20
N VAL A 102 4.63 -9.48 10.79
CA VAL A 102 4.15 -10.76 11.34
C VAL A 102 4.08 -11.86 10.28
N ASN A 103 4.31 -11.50 9.01
CA ASN A 103 4.08 -12.36 7.85
C ASN A 103 5.32 -12.48 6.97
N ALA A 104 5.80 -11.37 6.37
CA ALA A 104 6.79 -11.43 5.28
C ALA A 104 8.12 -12.07 5.71
N ASP A 105 8.53 -11.82 6.96
CA ASP A 105 9.78 -12.32 7.53
C ASP A 105 9.71 -13.78 8.03
N MET A 106 8.51 -14.35 8.09
CA MET A 106 8.35 -15.72 8.60
C MET A 106 8.86 -16.75 7.56
N PRO A 107 9.21 -17.97 7.97
CA PRO A 107 9.58 -19.03 7.04
C PRO A 107 8.40 -19.47 6.17
N ASP A 108 8.65 -19.76 4.89
CA ASP A 108 7.64 -20.34 3.99
C ASP A 108 7.05 -21.66 4.54
N ALA A 109 7.87 -22.44 5.25
CA ALA A 109 7.47 -23.71 5.86
C ALA A 109 6.41 -23.55 6.96
N ASP A 110 6.29 -22.37 7.57
CA ASP A 110 5.27 -22.08 8.57
C ASP A 110 3.92 -21.71 7.95
N GLY A 111 3.94 -21.36 6.66
CA GLY A 111 2.82 -21.37 5.71
C GLY A 111 1.66 -20.41 6.03
N TYR A 112 1.12 -19.79 4.98
CA TYR A 112 -0.24 -19.20 4.99
C TYR A 112 -1.21 -20.02 4.13
N ARG A 113 -0.66 -20.86 3.24
CA ARG A 113 -1.41 -21.64 2.24
C ARG A 113 -1.67 -23.06 2.69
N ASP A 114 -0.69 -23.68 3.34
CA ASP A 114 -0.67 -25.11 3.66
C ASP A 114 -0.84 -25.39 5.18
N ARG A 115 -0.61 -24.39 6.02
CA ARG A 115 -0.80 -24.43 7.48
C ARG A 115 -1.16 -23.02 7.96
N ASN A 116 -1.86 -22.91 9.08
CA ASN A 116 -2.01 -21.64 9.81
C ASN A 116 -1.40 -21.83 11.20
N LEU A 117 -0.49 -20.94 11.59
CA LEU A 117 -0.01 -20.90 12.97
C LEU A 117 -1.11 -20.32 13.88
N PRO A 118 -1.18 -20.72 15.16
CA PRO A 118 -2.02 -20.03 16.13
C PRO A 118 -1.61 -18.56 16.26
N GLY A 119 -2.59 -17.65 16.21
CA GLY A 119 -2.35 -16.20 16.23
C GLY A 119 -2.28 -15.58 14.83
N PRO A 120 -1.79 -14.33 14.70
CA PRO A 120 -1.75 -13.62 13.42
C PRO A 120 -0.57 -14.01 12.52
N TRP A 121 0.34 -14.84 13.03
CA TRP A 121 1.63 -15.14 12.43
C TRP A 121 1.48 -15.91 11.12
N ARG A 122 2.19 -15.43 10.10
CA ARG A 122 2.23 -16.01 8.76
C ARG A 122 0.85 -16.32 8.19
N SER A 123 -0.12 -15.45 8.46
CA SER A 123 -1.48 -15.52 7.91
C SER A 123 -1.57 -15.04 6.47
N SER A 124 -0.52 -14.40 5.96
CA SER A 124 -0.37 -13.89 4.60
C SER A 124 1.11 -13.99 4.18
N ASP A 125 1.41 -13.84 2.89
CA ASP A 125 2.76 -13.54 2.40
C ASP A 125 3.12 -12.05 2.52
N HIS A 126 2.13 -11.19 2.78
CA HIS A 126 2.30 -9.76 2.97
C HIS A 126 2.07 -9.31 4.42
N ASP A 127 2.82 -8.29 4.86
CA ASP A 127 2.61 -7.66 6.16
C ASP A 127 1.43 -6.69 6.15
N PRO A 128 0.60 -6.64 7.22
CA PRO A 128 -0.46 -5.64 7.34
C PRO A 128 0.10 -4.22 7.45
N LEU A 129 -0.54 -3.27 6.77
CA LEU A 129 -0.26 -1.84 6.90
C LEU A 129 -1.21 -1.20 7.92
N LEU A 130 -0.63 -0.55 8.93
CA LEU A 130 -1.32 0.16 10.01
C LEU A 130 -1.29 1.66 9.78
N LEU A 131 -2.43 2.34 9.98
CA LEU A 131 -2.57 3.80 9.91
C LEU A 131 -3.28 4.32 11.16
N GLY A 132 -2.73 5.37 11.77
CA GLY A 132 -3.37 6.10 12.87
C GLY A 132 -3.76 7.50 12.43
N PHE A 133 -4.99 7.92 12.74
CA PHE A 133 -5.52 9.24 12.41
C PHE A 133 -6.13 9.93 13.64
N GLU A 134 -6.16 11.27 13.61
CA GLU A 134 -6.96 12.10 14.51
C GLU A 134 -7.98 12.87 13.66
N LEU A 135 -9.29 12.67 13.88
CA LEU A 135 -10.36 13.10 12.97
C LEU A 135 -11.37 14.04 13.63
#